data_AF-A0A355SFL1-F1
#
_entry.id   AF-A0A355SFL1-F1
#
_cell.length_a   1.000
_cell.length_b   1.000
_cell.length_c   1.000
_cell.angle_alpha   90.00
_cell.angle_beta   90.00
_cell.angle_gamma   90.00
#
_symmetry.space_group_name_H-M   'P 1'
#
loop_
_entity.id
_entity.type
_entity.pdbx_description
1 polymer ?
#
loop_
_entity_poly.entity_id
_entity_poly.type
_entity_poly.pdbx_seq_one_letter_code
_entity_poly.pdbx_strand_id
1 'polypeptide(L)'
;MNGLKASKAAEGYFFLSYALQPSDLDFLNNTDAFSGYHDDQGSLPYGGYIKAVKDIESSYPILIDGMGLPTNVNAFQKETSVNGLSESDQGNGLVRMLEAVKRENFLGALISDLDDQWCVSSQGPYNIPKGDKPLWQDATDPLENRGILALEPAPPEKIGLTLTDTGRMKELQLSINDKYIYATIALNNDINYDIEQLMVGLDTYLRNNGEYRYDPSYFATSLSGMEYLIKFEGKNSAGLYCLPAYDKSKDSYASRESYKGNFNYIAPLKYGSFDSSDGEFYQTGSTIHIRIPWRLLNFTDPAKKIVLNDGRTKPQILNDPFGFKTIKTEGIIFSILIANKQT
;
A
#
# COMPACT_ATOMS: atom_id res chain seq x y z
N MET A 1 12.77 31.05 -14.74
CA MET A 1 12.64 32.32 -14.00
C MET A 1 13.83 33.28 -14.25
N ASN A 2 14.49 33.22 -15.42
CA ASN A 2 15.80 33.85 -15.66
C ASN A 2 15.78 35.37 -15.89
N GLY A 3 14.87 36.11 -15.25
CA GLY A 3 14.71 37.56 -15.46
C GLY A 3 14.33 38.37 -14.23
N LEU A 4 14.01 37.75 -13.10
CA LEU A 4 13.66 38.49 -11.88
C LEU A 4 14.94 38.83 -11.10
N LYS A 5 15.27 40.13 -11.04
CA LYS A 5 16.32 40.67 -10.18
C LYS A 5 15.71 41.36 -8.97
N ALA A 6 15.98 40.83 -7.78
CA ALA A 6 15.61 41.51 -6.54
C ALA A 6 16.30 42.88 -6.47
N SER A 7 15.58 43.89 -5.97
CA SER A 7 16.19 45.19 -5.66
C SER A 7 17.07 45.06 -4.41
N LYS A 8 18.06 45.96 -4.25
CA LYS A 8 18.94 45.98 -3.07
C LYS A 8 18.18 46.06 -1.74
N ALA A 9 17.01 46.69 -1.71
CA ALA A 9 16.17 46.78 -0.52
C ALA A 9 15.40 45.47 -0.23
N ALA A 10 15.15 44.65 -1.25
CA ALA A 10 14.41 43.40 -1.15
C ALA A 10 15.30 42.15 -1.12
N GLU A 11 16.62 42.30 -1.32
CA GLU A 11 17.58 41.20 -1.44
C GLU A 11 17.59 40.26 -0.23
N GLY A 12 17.43 40.80 0.99
CA GLY A 12 17.34 40.01 2.23
C GLY A 12 15.98 39.35 2.49
N TYR A 13 14.96 39.65 1.67
CA TYR A 13 13.59 39.12 1.80
C TYR A 13 13.19 38.23 0.61
N PHE A 14 14.06 38.12 -0.39
CA PHE A 14 13.78 37.39 -1.62
C PHE A 14 14.46 36.02 -1.57
N PHE A 15 13.66 34.96 -1.70
CA PHE A 15 14.12 33.59 -1.79
C PHE A 15 13.25 32.83 -2.79
N LEU A 16 13.77 31.72 -3.30
CA LEU A 16 13.02 30.80 -4.16
C LEU A 16 12.42 29.70 -3.29
N SER A 17 11.17 29.36 -3.57
CA SER A 17 10.44 28.26 -2.92
C SER A 17 10.32 27.12 -3.92
N TYR A 18 10.84 25.93 -3.58
CA TYR A 18 10.69 24.74 -4.40
C TYR A 18 10.17 23.58 -3.54
N ALA A 19 9.09 22.94 -4.00
CA ALA A 19 8.62 21.67 -3.44
C ALA A 19 9.49 20.54 -4.03
N LEU A 20 10.51 20.10 -3.27
CA LEU A 20 11.45 19.07 -3.70
C LEU A 20 11.20 17.81 -2.87
N GLN A 21 10.33 16.95 -3.37
CA GLN A 21 9.84 15.77 -2.67
C GLN A 21 10.62 14.52 -3.08
N PRO A 22 10.87 13.57 -2.17
CA PRO A 22 11.44 12.27 -2.52
C PRO A 22 10.47 11.41 -3.36
N SER A 23 9.21 11.85 -3.54
CA SER A 23 8.22 11.22 -4.41
C SER A 23 8.16 11.82 -5.82
N ASP A 24 8.96 12.85 -6.12
CA ASP A 24 8.91 13.51 -7.43
C ASP A 24 9.34 12.56 -8.55
N LEU A 25 8.60 12.56 -9.67
CA LEU A 25 8.92 11.69 -10.80
C LEU A 25 10.29 11.99 -11.40
N ASP A 26 10.72 13.25 -11.39
CA ASP A 26 12.05 13.64 -11.85
C ASP A 26 13.16 13.05 -10.97
N PHE A 27 12.90 12.88 -9.67
CA PHE A 27 13.80 12.18 -8.77
C PHE A 27 13.72 10.66 -8.96
N LEU A 28 12.53 10.08 -8.83
CA LEU A 28 12.31 8.63 -8.87
C LEU A 28 12.74 7.96 -10.19
N ASN A 29 12.62 8.67 -11.31
CA ASN A 29 13.07 8.15 -12.61
C ASN A 29 14.58 8.28 -12.84
N ASN A 30 15.29 9.03 -11.98
CA ASN A 30 16.71 9.35 -12.14
C ASN A 30 17.53 9.10 -10.85
N THR A 31 17.06 8.24 -9.93
CA THR A 31 17.71 7.96 -8.64
C THR A 31 19.20 7.61 -8.79
N ASP A 32 19.56 6.84 -9.83
CA ASP A 32 20.94 6.45 -10.12
C ASP A 32 21.86 7.66 -10.35
N ALA A 33 21.35 8.73 -10.97
CA ALA A 33 22.12 9.95 -11.23
C ALA A 33 22.50 10.69 -9.93
N PHE A 34 21.71 10.52 -8.87
CA PHE A 34 21.93 11.18 -7.58
C PHE A 34 22.60 10.28 -6.53
N SER A 35 22.75 8.98 -6.83
CA SER A 35 23.24 7.98 -5.88
C SER A 35 24.69 8.17 -5.42
N GLY A 36 25.47 8.99 -6.13
CA GLY A 36 26.83 9.37 -5.74
C GLY A 36 26.92 10.33 -4.54
N TYR A 37 25.79 10.91 -4.10
CA TYR A 37 25.76 11.72 -2.89
C TYR A 37 25.77 10.84 -1.64
N HIS A 38 26.67 11.12 -0.69
CA HIS A 38 26.85 10.33 0.52
C HIS A 38 26.94 11.22 1.76
N ASP A 39 26.50 10.67 2.89
CA ASP A 39 26.70 11.22 4.23
C ASP A 39 27.28 10.15 5.17
N ASP A 40 27.35 10.45 6.46
CA ASP A 40 27.91 9.56 7.49
C ASP A 40 27.12 8.24 7.63
N GLN A 41 25.89 8.17 7.12
CA GLN A 41 25.05 6.97 7.10
C GLN A 41 25.06 6.24 5.74
N GLY A 42 25.86 6.71 4.78
CA GLY A 42 26.04 6.09 3.46
C GLY A 42 25.37 6.87 2.33
N SER A 43 24.91 6.18 1.28
CA SER A 43 24.30 6.83 0.12
C SER A 43 22.97 7.50 0.50
N LEU A 44 22.78 8.73 0.03
CA LEU A 44 21.54 9.51 0.18
C LEU A 44 21.22 10.18 -1.17
N PRO A 45 20.53 9.47 -2.09
CA PRO A 45 20.19 10.04 -3.40
C PRO A 45 19.39 11.34 -3.31
N TYR A 46 18.53 11.50 -2.29
CA TYR A 46 17.80 12.75 -2.06
C TYR A 46 18.72 13.97 -1.88
N GLY A 47 19.85 13.80 -1.19
CA GLY A 47 20.85 14.87 -1.03
C GLY A 47 21.45 15.30 -2.37
N GLY A 48 21.70 14.34 -3.27
CA GLY A 48 22.15 14.61 -4.63
C GLY A 48 21.10 15.35 -5.46
N TYR A 49 19.82 15.01 -5.29
CA TYR A 49 18.71 15.66 -5.96
C TYR A 49 18.57 17.14 -5.60
N ILE A 50 18.53 17.45 -4.29
CA ILE A 50 18.42 18.86 -3.86
C ILE A 50 19.67 19.65 -4.24
N LYS A 51 20.86 19.03 -4.18
CA LYS A 51 22.11 19.65 -4.61
C LYS A 51 22.09 19.99 -6.11
N ALA A 52 21.59 19.09 -6.95
CA ALA A 52 21.47 19.35 -8.39
C ALA A 52 20.56 20.57 -8.68
N VAL A 53 19.46 20.72 -7.95
CA VAL A 53 18.59 21.91 -8.06
C VAL A 53 19.31 23.18 -7.61
N LYS A 54 20.05 23.11 -6.50
CA LYS A 54 20.87 24.22 -5.98
C LYS A 54 21.92 24.69 -6.99
N ASP A 55 22.59 23.75 -7.65
CA ASP A 55 23.66 24.03 -8.62
C ASP A 55 23.09 24.74 -9.87
N ILE A 56 21.84 24.45 -10.25
CA ILE A 56 21.13 25.14 -11.34
C ILE A 56 20.69 26.55 -10.88
N GLU A 57 20.11 26.68 -9.69
CA GLU A 57 19.48 27.90 -9.17
C GLU A 57 20.33 28.55 -8.07
N SER A 58 21.55 28.94 -8.40
CA SER A 58 22.53 29.51 -7.45
C SER A 58 22.34 31.00 -7.14
N SER A 59 21.39 31.66 -7.79
CA SER A 59 21.27 33.13 -7.75
C SER A 59 20.62 33.68 -6.47
N TYR A 60 19.84 32.87 -5.76
CA TYR A 60 19.11 33.28 -4.55
C TYR A 60 19.07 32.15 -3.52
N PRO A 61 18.86 32.47 -2.23
CA PRO A 61 18.55 31.45 -1.22
C PRO A 61 17.32 30.64 -1.63
N ILE A 62 17.35 29.34 -1.32
CA ILE A 62 16.26 28.42 -1.62
C ILE A 62 15.68 27.89 -0.31
N LEU A 63 14.36 27.96 -0.18
CA LEU A 63 13.55 27.25 0.80
C LEU A 63 12.97 25.99 0.16
N ILE A 64 13.10 24.85 0.83
CA ILE A 64 12.39 23.63 0.42
C ILE A 64 10.98 23.68 1.01
N ASP A 65 9.99 23.79 0.13
CA ASP A 65 8.59 24.05 0.45
C ASP A 65 7.79 22.76 0.35
N GLY A 66 8.00 21.90 1.34
CA GLY A 66 7.43 20.56 1.39
C GLY A 66 8.47 19.50 1.13
N MET A 67 8.71 18.70 2.16
CA MET A 67 9.30 17.37 2.10
C MET A 67 8.47 16.43 2.97
N GLY A 68 8.54 15.13 2.71
CA GLY A 68 7.91 14.14 3.57
C GLY A 68 8.23 12.72 3.11
N LEU A 69 8.20 11.79 4.05
CA LEU A 69 8.33 10.36 3.78
C LEU A 69 7.05 9.66 4.24
N PRO A 70 6.46 8.76 3.43
CA PRO A 70 5.25 8.05 3.81
C PRO A 70 5.52 6.77 4.61
N THR A 71 4.58 6.38 5.46
CA THR A 71 4.50 5.07 6.13
C THR A 71 3.47 4.15 5.47
N ASN A 72 3.31 4.26 4.14
CA ASN A 72 2.33 3.48 3.39
C ASN A 72 2.76 2.01 3.24
N VAL A 73 1.78 1.11 3.15
CA VAL A 73 2.00 -0.29 2.78
C VAL A 73 2.49 -0.35 1.34
N ASN A 74 3.73 -0.78 1.14
CA ASN A 74 4.32 -0.83 -0.19
C ASN A 74 4.00 -2.14 -0.91
N ALA A 75 2.94 -2.11 -1.72
CA ALA A 75 2.58 -3.21 -2.62
C ALA A 75 2.85 -2.94 -4.10
N PHE A 76 2.89 -1.66 -4.50
CA PHE A 76 2.89 -1.26 -5.91
C PHE A 76 4.10 -0.38 -6.29
N GLN A 77 4.81 0.19 -5.31
CA GLN A 77 5.87 1.14 -5.54
C GLN A 77 7.24 0.45 -5.57
N LYS A 78 8.07 0.82 -6.55
CA LYS A 78 9.39 0.20 -6.73
C LYS A 78 10.44 0.76 -5.78
N GLU A 79 10.34 2.04 -5.44
CA GLU A 79 11.34 2.73 -4.63
C GLU A 79 11.06 2.52 -3.13
N THR A 80 11.74 1.53 -2.55
CA THR A 80 11.62 1.15 -1.15
C THR A 80 12.33 2.11 -0.19
N SER A 81 13.23 2.96 -0.69
CA SER A 81 13.82 4.02 0.16
C SER A 81 12.83 5.12 0.50
N VAL A 82 11.70 5.18 -0.21
CA VAL A 82 10.64 6.17 -0.02
C VAL A 82 9.33 5.54 0.45
N ASN A 83 9.02 4.30 0.06
CA ASN A 83 7.74 3.65 0.34
C ASN A 83 7.92 2.41 1.23
N GLY A 84 6.94 2.10 2.08
CA GLY A 84 7.00 0.92 2.94
C GLY A 84 7.81 1.11 4.22
N LEU A 85 8.04 2.38 4.60
CA LEU A 85 8.82 2.76 5.77
C LEU A 85 7.98 2.57 7.05
N SER A 86 8.63 2.14 8.14
CA SER A 86 8.03 2.24 9.47
C SER A 86 8.02 3.70 9.96
N GLU A 87 7.27 4.00 11.01
CA GLU A 87 7.30 5.32 11.66
C GLU A 87 8.71 5.71 12.14
N SER A 88 9.49 4.73 12.59
CA SER A 88 10.89 4.95 12.98
C SER A 88 11.76 5.26 11.77
N ASP A 89 11.55 4.57 10.64
CA ASP A 89 12.27 4.85 9.40
C ASP A 89 11.90 6.23 8.84
N GLN A 90 10.61 6.62 8.90
CA GLN A 90 10.12 7.94 8.54
C GLN A 90 10.83 9.03 9.37
N GLY A 91 10.81 8.90 10.70
CA GLY A 91 11.44 9.86 11.61
C GLY A 91 12.95 10.02 11.35
N ASN A 92 13.67 8.91 11.26
CA ASN A 92 15.11 8.92 10.98
C ASN A 92 15.42 9.48 9.60
N GLY A 93 14.63 9.11 8.58
CA GLY A 93 14.76 9.60 7.22
C GLY A 93 14.53 11.10 7.10
N LEU A 94 13.51 11.63 7.77
CA LEU A 94 13.22 13.07 7.81
C LEU A 94 14.36 13.86 8.45
N VAL A 95 14.91 13.39 9.58
CA VAL A 95 16.09 14.02 10.21
C VAL A 95 17.27 14.05 9.24
N ARG A 96 17.55 12.92 8.59
CA ARG A 96 18.64 12.80 7.60
C ARG A 96 18.44 13.74 6.40
N MET A 97 17.20 13.90 5.92
CA MET A 97 16.86 14.86 4.87
C MET A 97 17.08 16.31 5.32
N LEU A 98 16.67 16.67 6.53
CA LEU A 98 16.89 18.01 7.10
C LEU A 98 18.37 18.33 7.28
N GLU A 99 19.17 17.35 7.71
CA GLU A 99 20.63 17.48 7.80
C GLU A 99 21.26 17.71 6.42
N ALA A 100 20.75 17.05 5.37
CA ALA A 100 21.19 17.31 4.00
C ALA A 100 20.86 18.75 3.56
N VAL A 101 19.67 19.29 3.83
CA VAL A 101 19.40 20.69 3.44
C VAL A 101 20.27 21.67 4.20
N LYS A 102 20.60 21.38 5.46
CA LYS A 102 21.55 22.17 6.24
C LYS A 102 22.96 22.10 5.63
N ARG A 103 23.41 20.92 5.22
CA ARG A 103 24.74 20.69 4.61
C ARG A 103 24.88 21.43 3.27
N GLU A 104 23.85 21.39 2.45
CA GLU A 104 23.80 22.08 1.15
C GLU A 104 23.40 23.57 1.26
N ASN A 105 23.39 24.11 2.49
CA ASN A 105 23.19 25.53 2.80
C ASN A 105 21.89 26.12 2.24
N PHE A 106 20.78 25.36 2.29
CA PHE A 106 19.44 25.88 2.05
C PHE A 106 18.97 26.79 3.19
N LEU A 107 18.01 27.67 2.92
CA LEU A 107 17.40 28.55 3.93
C LEU A 107 16.71 27.73 5.04
N GLY A 108 16.15 26.59 4.64
CA GLY A 108 15.43 25.67 5.50
C GLY A 108 14.54 24.75 4.69
N ALA A 109 13.70 24.03 5.41
CA ALA A 109 12.77 23.06 4.86
C ALA A 109 11.48 23.02 5.67
N LEU A 110 10.36 22.86 4.98
CA LEU A 110 9.05 22.64 5.58
C LEU A 110 8.66 21.17 5.41
N ILE A 111 8.22 20.53 6.49
CA ILE A 111 7.60 19.21 6.41
C ILE A 111 6.16 19.40 5.93
N SER A 112 5.77 18.63 4.92
CA SER A 112 4.57 18.89 4.11
C SER A 112 3.28 18.77 4.91
N ASP A 113 3.21 17.76 5.77
CA ASP A 113 1.98 17.37 6.44
C ASP A 113 2.26 17.14 7.92
N LEU A 114 1.50 17.81 8.77
CA LEU A 114 1.53 17.56 10.21
C LEU A 114 0.84 16.23 10.51
N ASP A 115 -0.34 16.03 9.92
CA ASP A 115 -1.20 14.86 10.07
C ASP A 115 -1.51 14.19 8.72
N ASP A 116 -1.87 12.92 8.76
CA ASP A 116 -2.29 12.16 7.58
C ASP A 116 -3.55 12.77 6.93
N GLN A 117 -3.56 12.82 5.60
CA GLN A 117 -4.60 13.50 4.82
C GLN A 117 -5.43 12.51 4.01
N TRP A 118 -6.56 12.05 4.55
CA TRP A 118 -7.42 11.08 3.86
C TRP A 118 -8.10 11.62 2.59
N CYS A 119 -8.12 12.94 2.38
CA CYS A 119 -8.75 13.54 1.21
C CYS A 119 -7.83 13.67 -0.01
N VAL A 120 -6.50 13.57 0.18
CA VAL A 120 -5.55 13.58 -0.95
C VAL A 120 -5.36 12.16 -1.48
N SER A 121 -4.89 12.03 -2.72
CA SER A 121 -4.58 10.72 -3.27
C SER A 121 -3.69 10.81 -4.51
N SER A 122 -2.65 9.97 -4.55
CA SER A 122 -1.86 9.70 -5.76
C SER A 122 -2.55 8.65 -6.66
N GLN A 123 -3.51 7.91 -6.11
CA GLN A 123 -4.30 6.87 -6.78
C GLN A 123 -5.63 7.39 -7.36
N GLY A 124 -5.71 8.69 -7.68
CA GLY A 124 -6.91 9.40 -8.12
C GLY A 124 -7.81 8.68 -9.14
N PRO A 125 -7.29 8.01 -10.18
CA PRO A 125 -8.11 7.27 -11.14
C PRO A 125 -8.92 6.11 -10.54
N TYR A 126 -8.48 5.53 -9.41
CA TYR A 126 -9.14 4.41 -8.75
C TYR A 126 -10.08 4.85 -7.60
N ASN A 127 -10.21 6.15 -7.35
CA ASN A 127 -11.14 6.70 -6.35
C ASN A 127 -12.50 6.94 -6.98
N ILE A 128 -13.32 5.89 -7.01
CA ILE A 128 -14.62 5.90 -7.68
C ILE A 128 -15.70 5.41 -6.71
N PRO A 129 -16.65 6.28 -6.34
CA PRO A 129 -16.80 7.68 -6.76
C PRO A 129 -15.80 8.62 -6.03
N LYS A 130 -15.37 9.69 -6.72
CA LYS A 130 -14.36 10.63 -6.19
C LYS A 130 -14.78 11.33 -4.88
N GLY A 131 -16.07 11.62 -4.73
CA GLY A 131 -16.59 12.37 -3.58
C GLY A 131 -16.51 11.63 -2.24
N ASP A 132 -16.39 10.31 -2.26
CA ASP A 132 -16.36 9.48 -1.06
C ASP A 132 -14.93 9.24 -0.54
N LYS A 133 -13.92 9.81 -1.20
CA LYS A 133 -12.52 9.60 -0.81
C LYS A 133 -12.22 9.91 0.67
N PRO A 134 -12.78 10.99 1.27
CA PRO A 134 -12.55 11.28 2.69
C PRO A 134 -13.18 10.28 3.67
N LEU A 135 -14.01 9.33 3.20
CA LEU A 135 -14.72 8.38 4.08
C LEU A 135 -13.84 7.19 4.50
N TRP A 136 -12.69 7.00 3.88
CA TRP A 136 -11.84 5.82 4.11
C TRP A 136 -10.38 6.12 3.77
N GLN A 137 -9.46 5.49 4.50
CA GLN A 137 -8.02 5.68 4.30
C GLN A 137 -7.45 4.59 3.40
N ASP A 138 -6.69 5.00 2.38
CA ASP A 138 -5.91 4.09 1.56
C ASP A 138 -4.52 3.92 2.19
N ALA A 139 -4.34 2.83 2.95
CA ALA A 139 -3.03 2.53 3.57
C ALA A 139 -1.89 2.35 2.55
N THR A 140 -2.20 2.18 1.25
CA THR A 140 -1.20 1.98 0.20
C THR A 140 -0.81 3.28 -0.51
N ASP A 141 -1.59 4.36 -0.33
CA ASP A 141 -1.35 5.65 -0.99
C ASP A 141 -0.29 6.47 -0.22
N PRO A 142 0.89 6.74 -0.79
CA PRO A 142 1.92 7.51 -0.09
C PRO A 142 1.49 8.94 0.27
N LEU A 143 0.56 9.56 -0.47
CA LEU A 143 0.13 10.92 -0.15
C LEU A 143 -0.77 10.98 1.08
N GLU A 144 -1.50 9.91 1.39
CA GLU A 144 -2.41 9.88 2.53
C GLU A 144 -1.70 9.58 3.85
N ASN A 145 -0.54 8.93 3.80
CA ASN A 145 0.17 8.36 4.94
C ASN A 145 1.53 9.04 5.18
N ARG A 146 1.63 10.35 4.91
CA ARG A 146 2.88 11.15 5.00
C ARG A 146 2.95 12.05 6.23
N GLY A 147 1.86 12.13 7.00
CA GLY A 147 1.85 12.93 8.22
C GLY A 147 2.88 12.44 9.22
N ILE A 148 3.40 13.36 10.05
CA ILE A 148 4.18 12.98 11.23
C ILE A 148 3.24 12.42 12.32
N LEU A 149 2.02 12.91 12.37
CA LEU A 149 0.95 12.41 13.22
C LEU A 149 0.03 11.49 12.39
N ALA A 150 0.10 10.19 12.68
CA ALA A 150 -0.82 9.23 12.07
C ALA A 150 -2.27 9.51 12.49
N LEU A 151 -3.18 9.53 11.51
CA LEU A 151 -4.62 9.63 11.74
C LEU A 151 -5.26 8.28 11.43
N GLU A 152 -5.24 7.38 12.43
CA GLU A 152 -5.75 6.02 12.28
C GLU A 152 -7.24 5.90 12.62
N PRO A 153 -8.03 5.10 11.87
CA PRO A 153 -9.38 4.76 12.28
C PRO A 153 -9.36 3.94 13.57
N ALA A 154 -10.44 4.03 14.34
CA ALA A 154 -10.61 3.18 15.51
C ALA A 154 -10.51 1.69 15.13
N PRO A 155 -9.93 0.84 16.01
CA PRO A 155 -10.02 -0.59 15.86
C PRO A 155 -11.49 -1.04 15.77
N PRO A 156 -11.79 -2.11 15.03
CA PRO A 156 -13.16 -2.58 14.88
C PRO A 156 -13.77 -2.98 16.23
N GLU A 157 -14.82 -2.28 16.65
CA GLU A 157 -15.55 -2.61 17.90
C GLU A 157 -16.46 -3.84 17.76
N LYS A 158 -16.89 -4.15 16.53
CA LYS A 158 -17.88 -5.19 16.24
C LYS A 158 -17.31 -6.25 15.32
N ILE A 159 -17.50 -7.50 15.70
CA ILE A 159 -17.29 -8.64 14.81
C ILE A 159 -18.47 -8.68 13.84
N GLY A 160 -18.17 -8.58 12.55
CA GLY A 160 -19.16 -8.60 11.48
C GLY A 160 -19.63 -10.01 11.11
N LEU A 161 -18.74 -10.99 11.28
CA LEU A 161 -19.04 -12.41 11.06
C LEU A 161 -18.20 -13.26 12.00
N THR A 162 -18.84 -14.24 12.62
CA THR A 162 -18.17 -15.35 13.31
C THR A 162 -18.61 -16.65 12.65
N LEU A 163 -17.64 -17.46 12.22
CA LEU A 163 -17.86 -18.80 11.73
C LEU A 163 -17.16 -19.77 12.67
N THR A 164 -17.86 -20.81 13.12
CA THR A 164 -17.29 -21.86 13.97
C THR A 164 -17.34 -23.18 13.24
N ASP A 165 -16.30 -23.98 13.38
CA ASP A 165 -16.22 -25.32 12.81
C ASP A 165 -15.65 -26.32 13.84
N THR A 166 -16.00 -27.59 13.67
CA THR A 166 -15.50 -28.71 14.47
C THR A 166 -14.18 -29.26 13.95
N GLY A 167 -13.76 -28.86 12.74
CA GLY A 167 -12.51 -29.26 12.11
C GLY A 167 -11.24 -28.65 12.72
N ARG A 168 -10.23 -28.50 11.84
CA ARG A 168 -8.92 -27.92 12.15
C ARG A 168 -9.02 -26.45 12.52
N MET A 169 -9.72 -25.68 11.69
CA MET A 169 -10.17 -24.34 12.02
C MET A 169 -11.34 -24.46 13.00
N LYS A 170 -11.25 -23.75 14.12
CA LYS A 170 -12.27 -23.74 15.18
C LYS A 170 -13.14 -22.51 15.09
N GLU A 171 -12.51 -21.37 14.80
CA GLU A 171 -13.21 -20.11 14.68
C GLU A 171 -12.55 -19.21 13.63
N LEU A 172 -13.36 -18.55 12.83
CA LEU A 172 -12.98 -17.45 11.95
C LEU A 172 -13.84 -16.23 12.29
N GLN A 173 -13.21 -15.16 12.73
CA GLN A 173 -13.86 -13.88 12.98
C GLN A 173 -13.43 -12.87 11.93
N LEU A 174 -14.40 -12.21 11.30
CA LEU A 174 -14.16 -11.09 10.39
C LEU A 174 -14.68 -9.80 11.00
N SER A 175 -13.89 -8.75 10.89
CA SER A 175 -14.28 -7.39 11.27
C SER A 175 -13.65 -6.38 10.32
N ILE A 176 -14.15 -5.14 10.34
CA ILE A 176 -13.76 -4.11 9.38
C ILE A 176 -13.65 -2.75 10.06
N ASN A 177 -12.79 -1.89 9.54
CA ASN A 177 -12.83 -0.45 9.78
C ASN A 177 -12.60 0.30 8.45
N ASP A 178 -12.40 1.61 8.54
CA ASP A 178 -12.31 2.49 7.37
C ASP A 178 -10.99 2.34 6.58
N LYS A 179 -10.06 1.48 7.02
CA LYS A 179 -8.75 1.25 6.38
C LYS A 179 -8.49 -0.21 6.02
N TYR A 180 -8.94 -1.14 6.86
CA TYR A 180 -8.64 -2.56 6.74
C TYR A 180 -9.87 -3.45 6.88
N ILE A 181 -9.78 -4.62 6.25
CA ILE A 181 -10.51 -5.82 6.68
C ILE A 181 -9.62 -6.68 7.57
N TYR A 182 -10.18 -7.22 8.65
CA TYR A 182 -9.49 -8.06 9.62
C TYR A 182 -10.06 -9.48 9.59
N ALA A 183 -9.17 -10.46 9.71
CA ALA A 183 -9.51 -11.86 9.91
C ALA A 183 -8.71 -12.42 11.10
N THR A 184 -9.42 -13.01 12.06
CA THR A 184 -8.80 -13.81 13.13
C THR A 184 -9.19 -15.27 12.92
N ILE A 185 -8.19 -16.12 12.74
CA ILE A 185 -8.34 -17.56 12.50
C ILE A 185 -7.81 -18.30 13.72
N ALA A 186 -8.68 -18.92 14.49
CA ALA A 186 -8.30 -19.80 15.59
C ALA A 186 -8.27 -21.25 15.11
N LEU A 187 -7.11 -21.90 15.25
CA LEU A 187 -6.91 -23.31 14.92
C LEU A 187 -6.83 -24.16 16.18
N ASN A 188 -7.13 -25.45 16.06
CA ASN A 188 -7.02 -26.41 17.16
C ASN A 188 -5.57 -26.67 17.62
N ASN A 189 -4.60 -26.56 16.72
CA ASN A 189 -3.17 -26.54 17.02
C ASN A 189 -2.38 -25.81 15.92
N ASP A 190 -1.14 -25.46 16.26
CA ASP A 190 -0.21 -24.77 15.37
C ASP A 190 -0.05 -25.46 14.01
N ILE A 191 0.19 -24.66 12.97
CA ILE A 191 0.61 -25.14 11.65
C ILE A 191 2.08 -25.52 11.70
N ASN A 192 2.41 -26.71 11.21
CA ASN A 192 3.79 -27.10 10.97
C ASN A 192 4.18 -26.75 9.54
N TYR A 193 4.71 -25.54 9.34
CA TYR A 193 5.05 -25.01 8.01
C TYR A 193 6.11 -25.81 7.23
N ASP A 194 6.81 -26.76 7.86
CA ASP A 194 7.74 -27.66 7.16
C ASP A 194 6.99 -28.73 6.35
N ILE A 195 5.81 -29.14 6.81
CA ILE A 195 5.01 -30.22 6.20
C ILE A 195 3.63 -29.74 5.73
N GLU A 196 3.12 -28.65 6.28
CA GLU A 196 1.81 -28.08 5.99
C GLU A 196 1.96 -26.74 5.27
N GLN A 197 0.98 -26.42 4.45
CA GLN A 197 0.82 -25.15 3.76
C GLN A 197 -0.53 -24.56 4.14
N LEU A 198 -0.51 -23.39 4.78
CA LEU A 198 -1.73 -22.61 5.02
C LEU A 198 -1.95 -21.64 3.86
N MET A 199 -3.17 -21.65 3.34
CA MET A 199 -3.67 -20.68 2.38
C MET A 199 -5.02 -20.13 2.80
N VAL A 200 -5.24 -18.85 2.57
CA VAL A 200 -6.52 -18.16 2.82
C VAL A 200 -7.00 -17.57 1.50
N GLY A 201 -8.10 -18.08 0.97
CA GLY A 201 -8.77 -17.58 -0.22
C GLY A 201 -9.74 -16.46 0.10
N LEU A 202 -9.82 -15.46 -0.77
CA LEU A 202 -10.75 -14.35 -0.66
C LEU A 202 -11.53 -14.18 -1.97
N ASP A 203 -12.83 -14.44 -1.92
CA ASP A 203 -13.80 -13.97 -2.90
C ASP A 203 -14.22 -12.56 -2.48
N THR A 204 -13.98 -11.59 -3.36
CA THR A 204 -14.24 -10.16 -3.10
C THR A 204 -15.19 -9.55 -4.12
N TYR A 205 -15.67 -10.34 -5.08
CA TYR A 205 -16.24 -9.84 -6.31
C TYR A 205 -17.70 -10.28 -6.48
N LEU A 206 -17.96 -11.18 -7.44
CA LEU A 206 -19.25 -11.82 -7.68
C LEU A 206 -19.05 -13.31 -7.47
N ARG A 207 -20.01 -13.98 -6.83
CA ARG A 207 -19.83 -15.35 -6.31
C ARG A 207 -19.38 -16.37 -7.35
N ASN A 208 -19.80 -16.19 -8.60
CA ASN A 208 -19.53 -17.11 -9.69
C ASN A 208 -18.23 -16.80 -10.46
N ASN A 209 -17.59 -15.65 -10.21
CA ASN A 209 -16.33 -15.26 -10.83
C ASN A 209 -15.17 -15.54 -9.87
N GLY A 210 -13.96 -15.63 -10.41
CA GLY A 210 -12.75 -15.88 -9.64
C GLY A 210 -12.12 -17.23 -9.94
N GLU A 211 -11.04 -17.53 -9.22
CA GLU A 211 -10.34 -18.80 -9.30
C GLU A 211 -10.87 -19.75 -8.22
N TYR A 212 -11.34 -20.93 -8.64
CA TYR A 212 -11.88 -21.92 -7.71
C TYR A 212 -10.80 -22.86 -7.16
N ARG A 213 -9.62 -22.93 -7.75
CA ARG A 213 -8.52 -23.79 -7.29
C ARG A 213 -7.50 -22.99 -6.49
N TYR A 214 -7.07 -23.48 -5.33
CA TYR A 214 -6.08 -22.77 -4.50
C TYR A 214 -4.68 -22.76 -5.11
N ASP A 215 -4.23 -23.92 -5.57
CA ASP A 215 -2.89 -24.11 -6.13
C ASP A 215 -2.90 -25.29 -7.11
N PRO A 216 -2.11 -25.27 -8.18
CA PRO A 216 -2.05 -26.39 -9.12
C PRO A 216 -1.45 -27.66 -8.51
N SER A 217 -0.76 -27.54 -7.37
CA SER A 217 -0.15 -28.67 -6.65
C SER A 217 -1.14 -29.44 -5.79
N TYR A 218 -2.29 -28.84 -5.43
CA TYR A 218 -3.31 -29.47 -4.59
C TYR A 218 -4.60 -29.71 -5.39
N PHE A 219 -5.32 -30.79 -5.07
CA PHE A 219 -6.66 -31.07 -5.62
C PHE A 219 -7.76 -30.43 -4.77
N ALA A 220 -7.52 -29.22 -4.25
CA ALA A 220 -8.43 -28.51 -3.36
C ALA A 220 -9.09 -27.33 -4.09
N THR A 221 -10.42 -27.27 -4.00
CA THR A 221 -11.23 -26.20 -4.58
C THR A 221 -11.99 -25.42 -3.51
N SER A 222 -12.13 -24.12 -3.72
CA SER A 222 -13.03 -23.25 -2.96
C SER A 222 -14.47 -23.44 -3.41
N LEU A 223 -15.42 -23.10 -2.53
CA LEU A 223 -16.85 -23.12 -2.83
C LEU A 223 -17.33 -21.86 -3.57
N SER A 224 -16.51 -20.81 -3.58
CA SER A 224 -16.70 -19.59 -4.36
C SER A 224 -15.40 -19.18 -5.05
N GLY A 225 -15.51 -18.44 -6.16
CA GLY A 225 -14.33 -18.04 -6.92
C GLY A 225 -13.54 -16.96 -6.18
N MET A 226 -12.23 -17.18 -6.05
CA MET A 226 -11.32 -16.33 -5.29
C MET A 226 -10.62 -15.34 -6.23
N GLU A 227 -10.64 -14.05 -5.89
CA GLU A 227 -9.78 -13.06 -6.54
C GLU A 227 -8.42 -12.99 -5.89
N TYR A 228 -8.33 -13.26 -4.59
CA TYR A 228 -7.08 -13.17 -3.84
C TYR A 228 -6.81 -14.43 -3.05
N LEU A 229 -5.53 -14.64 -2.81
CA LEU A 229 -5.01 -15.76 -2.04
C LEU A 229 -3.87 -15.26 -1.17
N ILE A 230 -3.92 -15.58 0.12
CA ILE A 230 -2.79 -15.37 1.03
C ILE A 230 -2.12 -16.72 1.21
N LYS A 231 -0.81 -16.79 0.95
CA LYS A 231 0.01 -17.99 1.23
C LYS A 231 0.95 -17.69 2.38
N PHE A 232 0.98 -18.58 3.37
CA PHE A 232 1.88 -18.49 4.51
C PHE A 232 3.05 -19.47 4.30
N GLU A 233 4.26 -18.96 4.18
CA GLU A 233 5.49 -19.77 4.06
C GLU A 233 6.09 -20.08 5.43
N GLY A 234 5.67 -19.36 6.48
CA GLY A 234 6.12 -19.58 7.85
C GLY A 234 5.31 -18.77 8.87
N LYS A 235 5.71 -18.83 10.14
CA LYS A 235 5.06 -18.09 11.24
C LYS A 235 5.12 -16.56 11.08
N ASN A 236 6.13 -16.08 10.37
CA ASN A 236 6.41 -14.66 10.13
C ASN A 236 6.64 -14.34 8.65
N SER A 237 6.24 -15.25 7.74
CA SER A 237 6.33 -15.04 6.30
C SER A 237 5.02 -15.37 5.61
N ALA A 238 4.42 -14.39 4.96
CA ALA A 238 3.22 -14.55 4.15
C ALA A 238 3.23 -13.57 2.97
N GLY A 239 2.50 -13.91 1.90
CA GLY A 239 2.35 -13.06 0.73
C GLY A 239 0.90 -13.01 0.25
N LEU A 240 0.52 -11.86 -0.30
CA LEU A 240 -0.75 -11.65 -0.99
C LEU A 240 -0.57 -11.92 -2.49
N TYR A 241 -1.50 -12.68 -3.05
CA TYR A 241 -1.55 -13.03 -4.45
C TYR A 241 -2.92 -12.65 -5.03
N CYS A 242 -2.97 -12.31 -6.31
CA CYS A 242 -4.18 -11.90 -7.03
C CYS A 242 -4.38 -12.75 -8.29
N LEU A 243 -5.63 -13.03 -8.62
CA LEU A 243 -6.03 -13.65 -9.88
C LEU A 243 -5.49 -12.81 -11.05
N PRO A 244 -4.83 -13.40 -12.07
CA PRO A 244 -4.23 -12.64 -13.17
C PRO A 244 -5.22 -11.75 -13.93
N ALA A 245 -6.47 -12.18 -14.09
CA ALA A 245 -7.52 -11.39 -14.75
C ALA A 245 -7.98 -10.16 -13.93
N TYR A 246 -7.59 -10.09 -12.65
CA TYR A 246 -7.96 -9.04 -11.71
C TYR A 246 -6.76 -8.28 -11.13
N ASP A 247 -5.55 -8.56 -11.64
CA ASP A 247 -4.33 -7.91 -11.20
C ASP A 247 -4.16 -6.54 -11.86
N LYS A 248 -4.47 -5.47 -11.11
CA LYS A 248 -4.36 -4.09 -11.59
C LYS A 248 -2.93 -3.68 -11.95
N SER A 249 -1.90 -4.32 -11.37
CA SER A 249 -0.49 -4.07 -11.70
C SER A 249 -0.13 -4.54 -13.12
N LYS A 250 -0.97 -5.41 -13.69
CA LYS A 250 -0.88 -5.95 -15.05
C LYS A 250 -1.94 -5.38 -15.98
N ASP A 251 -2.50 -4.22 -15.65
CA ASP A 251 -3.58 -3.57 -16.40
C ASP A 251 -4.81 -4.49 -16.61
N SER A 252 -5.12 -5.35 -15.63
CA SER A 252 -6.28 -6.26 -15.64
C SER A 252 -7.21 -5.97 -14.47
N TYR A 253 -8.49 -5.73 -14.74
CA TYR A 253 -9.41 -5.11 -13.78
C TYR A 253 -10.78 -5.81 -13.68
N ALA A 254 -10.94 -7.02 -14.20
CA ALA A 254 -12.22 -7.74 -14.16
C ALA A 254 -12.04 -9.24 -13.91
N SER A 255 -12.50 -9.70 -12.75
CA SER A 255 -12.47 -11.11 -12.37
C SER A 255 -13.34 -11.96 -13.30
N ARG A 256 -12.88 -13.19 -13.58
CA ARG A 256 -13.54 -14.19 -14.42
C ARG A 256 -13.36 -15.56 -13.82
N GLU A 257 -14.34 -16.42 -14.02
CA GLU A 257 -14.28 -17.83 -13.62
C GLU A 257 -13.02 -18.52 -14.19
N SER A 258 -12.33 -19.28 -13.34
CA SER A 258 -11.18 -20.11 -13.68
C SER A 258 -10.97 -21.24 -12.67
N TYR A 259 -10.24 -22.29 -13.10
CA TYR A 259 -9.97 -23.51 -12.34
C TYR A 259 -8.49 -23.93 -12.45
N LYS A 260 -7.59 -22.97 -12.63
CA LYS A 260 -6.17 -23.21 -12.95
C LYS A 260 -5.30 -23.31 -11.70
N GLY A 261 -5.63 -22.55 -10.66
CA GLY A 261 -4.84 -22.38 -9.44
C GLY A 261 -3.73 -21.34 -9.55
N ASN A 262 -3.78 -20.48 -10.57
CA ASN A 262 -2.69 -19.54 -10.85
C ASN A 262 -3.02 -18.16 -10.29
N PHE A 263 -2.14 -17.64 -9.43
CA PHE A 263 -2.22 -16.29 -8.89
C PHE A 263 -0.89 -15.56 -9.09
N ASN A 264 -0.95 -14.27 -9.41
CA ASN A 264 0.21 -13.39 -9.46
C ASN A 264 0.57 -12.92 -8.05
N TYR A 265 1.85 -12.95 -7.70
CA TYR A 265 2.33 -12.34 -6.46
C TYR A 265 2.16 -10.81 -6.52
N ILE A 266 1.56 -10.23 -5.48
CA ILE A 266 1.35 -8.79 -5.35
C ILE A 266 2.38 -8.20 -4.40
N ALA A 267 2.38 -8.64 -3.15
CA ALA A 267 3.18 -8.03 -2.10
C ALA A 267 3.42 -8.99 -0.93
N PRO A 268 4.51 -8.81 -0.17
CA PRO A 268 4.65 -9.48 1.11
C PRO A 268 3.63 -8.90 2.09
N LEU A 269 3.12 -9.74 2.99
CA LEU A 269 2.49 -9.26 4.20
C LEU A 269 3.60 -9.16 5.25
N LYS A 270 3.75 -8.02 5.91
CA LYS A 270 4.77 -7.81 6.93
C LYS A 270 4.27 -8.37 8.26
N TYR A 271 5.15 -9.11 8.92
CA TYR A 271 4.88 -9.63 10.24
C TYR A 271 5.03 -8.52 11.29
N GLY A 272 4.00 -8.33 12.12
CA GLY A 272 3.99 -7.31 13.17
C GLY A 272 2.65 -7.22 13.90
N SER A 273 2.65 -6.62 15.10
CA SER A 273 1.40 -6.28 15.80
C SER A 273 0.60 -5.23 15.00
N PHE A 274 -0.68 -5.07 15.35
CA PHE A 274 -1.52 -4.04 14.74
C PHE A 274 -1.36 -2.66 15.38
N ASP A 275 -0.42 -2.51 16.32
CA ASP A 275 -0.12 -1.24 16.99
C ASP A 275 0.73 -0.30 16.11
N SER A 276 1.43 -0.84 15.11
CA SER A 276 2.14 -0.06 14.09
C SER A 276 1.32 -0.01 12.79
N SER A 277 1.60 0.93 11.90
CA SER A 277 0.91 1.05 10.59
C SER A 277 1.36 0.02 9.56
N ASP A 278 2.51 -0.62 9.78
CA ASP A 278 3.21 -1.46 8.81
C ASP A 278 3.04 -2.98 9.02
N GLY A 279 2.42 -3.44 10.12
CA GLY A 279 2.16 -4.88 10.33
C GLY A 279 0.87 -5.35 9.66
N GLU A 280 0.90 -6.37 8.80
CA GLU A 280 -0.32 -6.95 8.21
C GLU A 280 -0.78 -8.23 8.87
N PHE A 281 0.11 -8.96 9.55
CA PHE A 281 -0.28 -10.16 10.27
C PHE A 281 0.66 -10.50 11.43
N TYR A 282 0.13 -11.25 12.39
CA TYR A 282 0.92 -11.90 13.43
C TYR A 282 0.24 -13.19 13.88
N GLN A 283 0.97 -14.00 14.66
CA GLN A 283 0.48 -15.27 15.19
C GLN A 283 0.71 -15.33 16.70
N THR A 284 -0.30 -15.82 17.42
CA THR A 284 -0.27 -16.04 18.86
C THR A 284 -0.73 -17.47 19.15
N GLY A 285 0.22 -18.38 19.35
CA GLY A 285 -0.08 -19.82 19.42
C GLY A 285 -0.71 -20.32 18.13
N SER A 286 -1.87 -20.97 18.24
CA SER A 286 -2.63 -21.50 17.11
C SER A 286 -3.62 -20.49 16.51
N THR A 287 -3.54 -19.21 16.91
CA THR A 287 -4.37 -18.13 16.39
C THR A 287 -3.57 -17.22 15.47
N ILE A 288 -4.12 -16.93 14.31
CA ILE A 288 -3.53 -16.08 13.28
C ILE A 288 -4.40 -14.84 13.13
N HIS A 289 -3.79 -13.68 13.17
CA HIS A 289 -4.45 -12.39 12.99
C HIS A 289 -3.93 -11.76 11.69
N ILE A 290 -4.85 -11.37 10.82
CA ILE A 290 -4.56 -10.76 9.52
C ILE A 290 -5.36 -9.45 9.43
N ARG A 291 -4.76 -8.41 8.89
CA ARG A 291 -5.45 -7.23 8.38
C ARG A 291 -4.97 -6.91 6.97
N ILE A 292 -5.88 -6.51 6.09
CA ILE A 292 -5.57 -6.22 4.69
C ILE A 292 -6.14 -4.86 4.32
N PRO A 293 -5.33 -3.92 3.80
CA PRO A 293 -5.84 -2.66 3.28
C PRO A 293 -6.89 -2.91 2.19
N TRP A 294 -8.00 -2.17 2.25
CA TRP A 294 -9.07 -2.26 1.25
C TRP A 294 -8.55 -2.12 -0.18
N ARG A 295 -7.57 -1.24 -0.39
CA ARG A 295 -7.00 -0.99 -1.72
C ARG A 295 -6.25 -2.17 -2.30
N LEU A 296 -5.62 -3.02 -1.48
CA LEU A 296 -4.96 -4.23 -1.97
C LEU A 296 -5.96 -5.22 -2.57
N LEU A 297 -7.22 -5.11 -2.17
CA LEU A 297 -8.32 -5.95 -2.65
C LEU A 297 -9.12 -5.27 -3.77
N ASN A 298 -8.57 -4.25 -4.44
CA ASN A 298 -9.19 -3.48 -5.53
C ASN A 298 -10.53 -2.82 -5.16
N PHE A 299 -10.80 -2.58 -3.87
CA PHE A 299 -11.89 -1.70 -3.48
C PHE A 299 -11.59 -0.28 -3.95
N THR A 300 -12.58 0.34 -4.58
CA THR A 300 -12.56 1.77 -4.92
C THR A 300 -13.32 2.60 -3.89
N ASP A 301 -14.24 1.95 -3.17
CA ASP A 301 -14.98 2.50 -2.06
C ASP A 301 -15.52 1.34 -1.18
N PRO A 302 -14.88 1.03 -0.04
CA PRO A 302 -15.34 -0.01 0.87
C PRO A 302 -16.67 0.36 1.56
N ALA A 303 -16.95 1.65 1.80
CA ALA A 303 -18.19 2.09 2.45
C ALA A 303 -19.43 1.80 1.58
N LYS A 304 -19.29 1.88 0.26
CA LYS A 304 -20.35 1.52 -0.70
C LYS A 304 -20.28 0.09 -1.23
N LYS A 305 -19.29 -0.70 -0.78
CA LYS A 305 -19.03 -2.07 -1.25
C LYS A 305 -18.73 -2.11 -2.75
N ILE A 306 -17.87 -1.20 -3.22
CA ILE A 306 -17.56 -1.04 -4.64
C ILE A 306 -16.12 -1.49 -4.90
N VAL A 307 -15.97 -2.33 -5.92
CA VAL A 307 -14.69 -2.86 -6.40
C VAL A 307 -14.50 -2.54 -7.88
N LEU A 308 -13.25 -2.52 -8.36
CA LEU A 308 -12.94 -2.33 -9.79
C LEU A 308 -13.60 -3.42 -10.63
N ASN A 309 -14.17 -3.06 -11.78
CA ASN A 309 -14.74 -3.99 -12.76
C ASN A 309 -14.62 -3.37 -14.15
N ASP A 310 -13.48 -3.58 -14.81
CA ASP A 310 -13.28 -3.06 -16.15
C ASP A 310 -12.64 -4.09 -17.08
N GLY A 311 -13.44 -4.61 -18.01
CA GLY A 311 -12.99 -5.53 -19.04
C GLY A 311 -12.45 -4.84 -20.29
N ARG A 312 -12.39 -3.50 -20.32
CA ARG A 312 -11.91 -2.74 -21.48
C ARG A 312 -10.39 -2.68 -21.50
N THR A 313 -9.85 -2.35 -22.67
CA THR A 313 -8.41 -2.08 -22.83
C THR A 313 -8.04 -0.72 -22.24
N LYS A 314 -6.77 -0.56 -21.84
CA LYS A 314 -6.25 0.71 -21.30
C LYS A 314 -6.55 1.94 -22.17
N PRO A 315 -6.40 1.92 -23.52
CA PRO A 315 -6.77 3.06 -24.35
C PRO A 315 -8.27 3.41 -24.29
N GLN A 316 -9.15 2.40 -24.18
CA GLN A 316 -10.59 2.63 -24.05
C GLN A 316 -10.94 3.28 -22.70
N ILE A 317 -10.25 2.90 -21.63
CA ILE A 317 -10.45 3.49 -20.30
C ILE A 317 -9.96 4.94 -20.28
N LEU A 318 -8.77 5.21 -20.83
CA LEU A 318 -8.21 6.57 -20.89
C LEU A 318 -9.05 7.55 -21.72
N ASN A 319 -9.78 7.04 -22.72
CA ASN A 319 -10.68 7.84 -23.55
C ASN A 319 -12.09 8.00 -22.96
N ASP A 320 -12.42 7.32 -21.85
CA ASP A 320 -13.70 7.45 -21.18
C ASP A 320 -13.66 8.61 -20.17
N PRO A 321 -14.53 9.63 -20.29
CA PRO A 321 -14.56 10.75 -19.34
C PRO A 321 -14.91 10.33 -17.90
N PHE A 322 -15.51 9.15 -17.70
CA PHE A 322 -15.86 8.59 -16.40
C PHE A 322 -14.78 7.66 -15.83
N GLY A 323 -13.71 7.36 -16.59
CA GLY A 323 -12.60 6.53 -16.15
C GLY A 323 -12.96 5.05 -16.00
N PHE A 324 -12.45 4.41 -14.94
CA PHE A 324 -12.67 2.99 -14.67
C PHE A 324 -14.14 2.69 -14.35
N LYS A 325 -14.61 1.53 -14.81
CA LYS A 325 -15.86 0.95 -14.37
C LYS A 325 -15.67 0.19 -13.06
N THR A 326 -16.75 0.16 -12.29
CA THR A 326 -16.81 -0.49 -10.99
C THR A 326 -18.09 -1.31 -10.87
N ILE A 327 -18.15 -2.18 -9.87
CA ILE A 327 -19.34 -2.96 -9.53
C ILE A 327 -19.51 -3.03 -8.03
N LYS A 328 -20.75 -3.21 -7.57
CA LYS A 328 -21.02 -3.53 -6.18
C LYS A 328 -20.70 -5.01 -5.94
N THR A 329 -19.83 -5.31 -4.99
CA THR A 329 -19.52 -6.68 -4.57
C THR A 329 -20.72 -7.34 -3.89
N GLU A 330 -20.83 -8.66 -3.98
CA GLU A 330 -21.80 -9.46 -3.21
C GLU A 330 -21.37 -9.65 -1.74
N GLY A 331 -20.23 -9.06 -1.35
CA GLY A 331 -19.58 -9.19 -0.04
C GLY A 331 -18.35 -10.08 -0.13
N ILE A 332 -17.65 -10.26 0.98
CA ILE A 332 -16.40 -11.02 1.01
C ILE A 332 -16.63 -12.39 1.64
N ILE A 333 -16.11 -13.44 1.01
CA ILE A 333 -16.03 -14.78 1.59
C ILE A 333 -14.56 -15.14 1.79
N PHE A 334 -14.23 -15.51 3.02
CA PHE A 334 -12.94 -16.11 3.36
C PHE A 334 -13.07 -17.62 3.34
N SER A 335 -12.12 -18.27 2.69
CA SER A 335 -11.99 -19.72 2.65
C SER A 335 -10.58 -20.11 3.08
N ILE A 336 -10.43 -21.25 3.76
CA ILE A 336 -9.17 -21.67 4.37
C ILE A 336 -8.81 -23.06 3.87
N LEU A 337 -7.57 -23.21 3.41
CA LEU A 337 -6.96 -24.49 3.08
C LEU A 337 -5.71 -24.71 3.93
N ILE A 338 -5.67 -25.84 4.63
CA ILE A 338 -4.46 -26.35 5.27
C ILE A 338 -4.15 -27.66 4.56
N ALA A 339 -3.15 -27.63 3.68
CA ALA A 339 -2.75 -28.77 2.86
C ALA A 339 -1.43 -29.36 3.37
N ASN A 340 -1.22 -30.66 3.15
CA ASN A 340 0.09 -31.29 3.37
C ASN A 340 0.93 -31.11 2.10
N LYS A 341 2.15 -30.59 2.23
CA LYS A 341 3.05 -30.32 1.09
C LYS A 341 3.46 -31.57 0.30
N GLN A 342 3.27 -32.76 0.86
CA GLN A 342 3.66 -34.04 0.24
C GLN A 342 2.51 -34.79 -0.44
N THR A 343 1.24 -34.43 -0.19
CA THR A 343 0.07 -35.18 -0.66
C THR A 343 -1.06 -34.27 -1.10
#